data_AF-A0A0R2AXJ0-F1
#
_entry.id   AF-A0A0R2AXJ0-F1
#
_cell.length_a   1.000
_cell.length_b   1.000
_cell.length_c   1.000
_cell.angle_alpha   90.00
_cell.angle_beta   90.00
_cell.angle_gamma   90.00
#
_symmetry.space_group_name_H-M   'P 1'
#
loop_
_entity.id
_entity.type
_entity.pdbx_description
1 polymer ?
#
loop_
_entity_poly.entity_id
_entity_poly.type
_entity_poly.pdbx_seq_one_letter_code
_entity_poly.pdbx_strand_id
1 'polypeptide(L)'
;MDSRLVVLNNLQAHYGRQHWWQADSLEDWLMMILIQRTTSKNVEKAVENLKPYLEIKQLLSMPLSDLEDLVRPAGFYRQKAQRIHDLVEWFQAQGGSFEEISARPVDELRQTLLALNGIGPETADVMLMYTFNHKTFVADEYALRLFNRLGFGPYKGYEPMRQDFQDVLATATLDQAREWHALIDEHGKTQVRHAYDDSFLLQPNVSADTWPPEAVQKDETDGLPAE
;
A
#
# COMPACT_ATOMS: atom_id res chain seq x y z
N MET A 1 -8.09 21.71 -15.45
CA MET A 1 -8.27 20.36 -14.87
C MET A 1 -6.88 19.84 -14.57
N ASP A 2 -6.60 19.43 -13.34
CA ASP A 2 -5.29 18.88 -12.98
C ASP A 2 -5.02 17.62 -13.81
N SER A 3 -3.91 17.59 -14.56
CA SER A 3 -3.59 16.46 -15.43
C SER A 3 -3.27 15.18 -14.65
N ARG A 4 -2.84 15.28 -13.39
CA ARG A 4 -2.65 14.12 -12.51
C ARG A 4 -3.99 13.45 -12.20
N LEU A 5 -5.03 14.23 -11.95
CA LEU A 5 -6.39 13.71 -11.76
C LEU A 5 -6.93 13.03 -13.02
N VAL A 6 -6.60 13.53 -14.21
CA VAL A 6 -7.00 12.89 -15.47
C VAL A 6 -6.42 11.47 -15.55
N VAL A 7 -5.13 11.31 -15.26
CA VAL A 7 -4.45 10.00 -15.23
C VAL A 7 -5.13 9.06 -14.22
N LEU A 8 -5.32 9.51 -12.98
CA LEU A 8 -5.90 8.70 -11.91
C LEU A 8 -7.34 8.26 -12.21
N ASN A 9 -8.16 9.16 -12.77
CA ASN A 9 -9.54 8.83 -13.17
C ASN A 9 -9.58 7.87 -14.36
N ASN A 10 -8.65 8.01 -15.31
CA ASN A 10 -8.54 7.10 -16.44
C ASN A 10 -8.11 5.70 -15.99
N LEU A 11 -7.18 5.59 -15.03
CA LEU A 11 -6.84 4.30 -14.41
C LEU A 11 -8.06 3.66 -13.76
N GLN A 12 -8.87 4.43 -13.04
CA GLN A 12 -10.08 3.92 -12.39
C GLN A 12 -11.15 3.48 -13.40
N ALA A 13 -11.33 4.24 -14.48
CA ALA A 13 -12.18 3.81 -15.58
C ALA A 13 -11.66 2.47 -16.14
N HIS A 14 -10.33 2.36 -16.29
CA HIS A 14 -9.62 1.22 -16.88
C HIS A 14 -9.79 -0.09 -16.13
N TYR A 15 -9.29 -0.12 -14.91
CA TYR A 15 -9.21 -1.35 -14.13
C TYR A 15 -10.45 -1.55 -13.24
N GLY A 16 -11.34 -0.56 -13.18
CA GLY A 16 -12.41 -0.56 -12.18
C GLY A 16 -11.87 -0.46 -10.76
N ARG A 17 -12.74 -0.70 -9.78
CA ARG A 17 -12.37 -0.61 -8.37
C ARG A 17 -11.67 -1.88 -7.91
N GLN A 18 -10.60 -1.71 -7.13
CA GLN A 18 -9.77 -2.81 -6.61
C GLN A 18 -10.17 -3.23 -5.19
N HIS A 19 -10.80 -2.35 -4.40
CA HIS A 19 -11.33 -2.66 -3.07
C HIS A 19 -10.30 -3.22 -2.07
N TRP A 20 -9.03 -2.81 -2.17
CA TRP A 20 -7.99 -3.27 -1.24
C TRP A 20 -8.26 -2.82 0.21
N TRP A 21 -8.04 -3.75 1.14
CA TRP A 21 -7.93 -3.54 2.59
C TRP A 21 -8.91 -2.52 3.17
N GLN A 22 -10.18 -2.93 3.26
CA GLN A 22 -11.30 -2.10 3.74
C GLN A 22 -11.73 -2.41 5.18
N ALA A 23 -11.11 -3.42 5.81
CA ALA A 23 -11.53 -3.92 7.11
C ALA A 23 -10.87 -3.23 8.30
N ASP A 24 -9.88 -2.35 8.05
CA ASP A 24 -9.11 -1.61 9.05
C ASP A 24 -8.68 -2.52 10.24
N SER A 25 -8.16 -3.71 9.93
CA SER A 25 -7.96 -4.78 10.91
C SER A 25 -6.48 -5.00 11.26
N LEU A 26 -6.22 -5.66 12.41
CA LEU A 26 -4.87 -6.12 12.76
C LEU A 26 -4.32 -7.07 11.69
N GLU A 27 -5.18 -7.88 11.05
CA GLU A 27 -4.78 -8.75 9.95
C GLU A 27 -4.21 -7.96 8.77
N ASP A 28 -4.92 -6.95 8.28
CA ASP A 28 -4.47 -6.06 7.20
C ASP A 28 -3.13 -5.42 7.54
N TRP A 29 -2.95 -5.07 8.82
CA TRP A 29 -1.74 -4.42 9.29
C TRP A 29 -0.52 -5.36 9.27
N LEU A 30 -0.70 -6.61 9.69
CA LEU A 30 0.35 -7.62 9.61
C LEU A 30 0.64 -7.99 8.14
N MET A 31 -0.39 -7.99 7.28
CA MET A 31 -0.24 -8.27 5.86
C MET A 31 0.71 -7.30 5.15
N MET A 32 0.69 -6.01 5.51
CA MET A 32 1.64 -5.00 4.97
C MET A 32 3.10 -5.36 5.23
N ILE A 33 3.42 -5.97 6.37
CA ILE A 33 4.78 -6.44 6.66
C ILE A 33 5.07 -7.74 5.92
N LEU A 34 4.08 -8.64 5.84
CA LEU A 34 4.23 -9.96 5.26
C LEU A 34 4.38 -9.93 3.74
N ILE A 35 3.79 -8.96 3.07
CA ILE A 35 3.77 -8.89 1.61
C ILE A 35 5.10 -8.48 0.99
N GLN A 36 5.90 -7.71 1.73
CA GLN A 36 7.23 -7.27 1.31
C GLN A 36 8.07 -8.40 0.74
N ARG A 37 8.40 -8.30 -0.54
CA ARG A 37 9.26 -9.24 -1.29
C ARG A 37 8.78 -10.69 -1.20
N THR A 38 7.47 -10.88 -1.27
CA THR A 38 6.82 -12.17 -1.06
C THR A 38 5.70 -12.40 -2.06
N THR A 39 5.55 -13.64 -2.51
CA THR A 39 4.43 -14.02 -3.38
C THR A 39 3.12 -14.07 -2.58
N SER A 40 1.99 -13.63 -3.14
CA SER A 40 0.66 -13.66 -2.50
C SER A 40 0.35 -15.00 -1.83
N LYS A 41 0.54 -16.12 -2.55
CA LYS A 41 0.40 -17.49 -2.02
C LYS A 41 1.14 -17.79 -0.71
N ASN A 42 2.31 -17.16 -0.50
CA ASN A 42 3.09 -17.34 0.72
C ASN A 42 2.65 -16.39 1.83
N VAL A 43 2.17 -15.19 1.47
CA VAL A 43 1.51 -14.26 2.39
C VAL A 43 0.26 -14.91 2.96
N GLU A 44 -0.62 -15.45 2.12
CA GLU A 44 -1.86 -16.12 2.54
C GLU A 44 -1.60 -17.23 3.56
N LYS A 45 -0.57 -18.06 3.33
CA LYS A 45 -0.16 -19.10 4.28
C LYS A 45 0.31 -18.52 5.62
N ALA A 46 1.11 -17.46 5.59
CA ALA A 46 1.59 -16.82 6.82
C ALA A 46 0.43 -16.16 7.59
N VAL A 47 -0.51 -15.53 6.90
CA VAL A 47 -1.72 -14.96 7.49
C VAL A 47 -2.59 -16.06 8.11
N GLU A 48 -2.84 -17.15 7.38
CA GLU A 48 -3.61 -18.29 7.90
C GLU A 48 -2.98 -18.87 9.18
N ASN A 49 -1.66 -18.96 9.25
CA ASN A 49 -0.95 -19.38 10.46
C ASN A 49 -1.14 -18.40 11.63
N LEU A 50 -1.24 -17.10 11.35
CA LEU A 50 -1.39 -16.04 12.35
C LEU A 50 -2.83 -15.87 12.84
N LYS A 51 -3.84 -16.25 12.06
CA LYS A 51 -5.27 -16.06 12.39
C LYS A 51 -5.67 -16.44 13.84
N PRO A 52 -5.18 -17.56 14.41
CA PRO A 52 -5.50 -17.92 15.80
C PRO A 52 -4.90 -16.99 16.87
N TYR A 53 -4.01 -16.08 16.46
CA TYR A 53 -3.18 -15.24 17.33
C TYR A 53 -3.37 -13.74 17.05
N LEU A 54 -4.43 -13.33 16.33
CA LEU A 54 -4.71 -11.94 15.97
C LEU A 54 -5.27 -11.11 17.14
N GLU A 55 -4.63 -11.21 18.29
CA GLU A 55 -4.86 -10.32 19.43
C GLU A 55 -3.52 -9.72 19.86
N ILE A 56 -3.51 -8.40 20.09
CA ILE A 56 -2.31 -7.64 20.49
C ILE A 56 -1.59 -8.31 21.67
N LYS A 57 -2.35 -8.71 22.70
CA LYS A 57 -1.79 -9.37 23.89
C LYS A 57 -1.15 -10.71 23.57
N GLN A 58 -1.74 -11.51 22.67
CA GLN A 58 -1.19 -12.79 22.28
C GLN A 58 0.13 -12.60 21.54
N LEU A 59 0.18 -11.70 20.55
CA LEU A 59 1.39 -11.38 19.79
C LEU A 59 2.52 -10.85 20.67
N LEU A 60 2.24 -9.98 21.64
CA LEU A 60 3.25 -9.48 22.59
C LEU A 60 3.79 -10.55 23.53
N SER A 61 2.95 -11.51 23.92
CA SER A 61 3.36 -12.60 24.82
C SER A 61 4.07 -13.74 24.10
N MET A 62 3.98 -13.79 22.77
CA MET A 62 4.49 -14.88 21.96
C MET A 62 6.03 -14.84 21.92
N PRO A 63 6.71 -15.97 22.18
CA PRO A 63 8.14 -16.07 21.94
C PRO A 63 8.45 -15.72 20.47
N LEU A 64 9.47 -14.89 20.25
CA LEU A 64 9.83 -14.45 18.90
C LEU A 64 10.10 -15.64 17.95
N SER A 65 10.65 -16.74 18.47
CA SER A 65 10.85 -17.99 17.71
C SER A 65 9.56 -18.59 17.17
N ASP A 66 8.47 -18.49 17.92
CA ASP A 66 7.18 -19.05 17.54
C ASP A 66 6.57 -18.17 16.44
N LEU A 67 6.67 -16.86 16.58
CA LEU A 67 6.27 -15.91 15.55
C LEU A 67 7.07 -16.10 14.26
N GLU A 68 8.38 -16.31 14.36
CA GLU A 68 9.27 -16.65 13.24
C GLU A 68 8.78 -17.90 12.48
N ASP A 69 8.29 -18.92 13.18
CA ASP A 69 7.77 -20.14 12.57
C ASP A 69 6.43 -19.91 11.87
N LEU A 70 5.53 -19.13 12.46
CA LEU A 70 4.25 -18.78 11.85
C LEU A 70 4.43 -18.02 10.53
N VAL A 71 5.36 -17.05 10.50
CA VAL A 71 5.60 -16.19 9.33
C VAL A 71 6.68 -16.72 8.39
N ARG A 72 7.25 -17.89 8.68
CA ARG A 72 8.27 -18.56 7.86
C ARG A 72 7.93 -18.66 6.36
N PRO A 73 6.68 -18.95 5.95
CA PRO A 73 6.31 -19.01 4.53
C PRO A 73 6.59 -17.70 3.79
N ALA A 74 6.49 -16.56 4.47
CA ALA A 74 6.64 -15.23 3.86
C ALA A 74 8.10 -14.86 3.54
N GLY A 75 9.10 -15.69 3.86
CA GLY A 75 10.51 -15.34 3.65
C GLY A 75 10.96 -14.16 4.51
N PHE A 76 12.28 -13.94 4.62
CA PHE A 76 12.85 -12.92 5.54
C PHE A 76 12.25 -12.96 6.96
N TYR A 77 11.82 -14.15 7.38
CA TYR A 77 10.84 -14.33 8.45
C TYR A 77 11.33 -13.81 9.80
N ARG A 78 12.65 -13.85 10.06
CA ARG A 78 13.24 -13.24 11.27
C ARG A 78 13.04 -11.73 11.32
N GLN A 79 13.27 -11.06 10.20
CA GLN A 79 13.11 -9.61 10.09
C GLN A 79 11.63 -9.24 10.16
N LYS A 80 10.76 -10.02 9.52
CA LYS A 80 9.31 -9.80 9.56
C LYS A 80 8.73 -10.05 10.95
N ALA A 81 9.11 -11.13 11.62
CA ALA A 81 8.70 -11.42 13.00
C ALA A 81 9.13 -10.29 13.95
N GLN A 82 10.38 -9.84 13.85
CA GLN A 82 10.85 -8.70 14.66
C GLN A 82 10.04 -7.43 14.38
N ARG A 83 9.79 -7.10 13.10
CA ARG A 83 8.99 -5.92 12.73
C ARG A 83 7.56 -6.00 13.23
N ILE A 84 6.92 -7.17 13.14
CA ILE A 84 5.58 -7.40 13.69
C ILE A 84 5.61 -7.15 15.20
N HIS A 85 6.58 -7.74 15.92
CA HIS A 85 6.71 -7.54 17.36
C HIS A 85 6.92 -6.06 17.71
N ASP A 86 7.88 -5.38 17.09
CA ASP A 86 8.19 -3.96 17.32
C ASP A 86 6.96 -3.07 17.05
N LEU A 87 6.19 -3.40 16.02
CA LEU A 87 4.99 -2.66 15.65
C LEU A 87 3.85 -2.86 16.66
N VAL A 88 3.63 -4.09 17.12
CA VAL A 88 2.61 -4.39 18.14
C VAL A 88 3.00 -3.77 19.48
N GLU A 89 4.28 -3.77 19.84
CA GLU A 89 4.80 -3.08 21.03
C GLU A 89 4.60 -1.57 20.93
N TRP A 90 4.91 -0.98 19.79
CA TRP A 90 4.63 0.42 19.51
C TRP A 90 3.13 0.73 19.64
N PHE A 91 2.26 -0.08 19.04
CA PHE A 91 0.81 0.10 19.11
C PHE A 91 0.32 0.16 20.55
N GLN A 92 0.78 -0.80 21.36
CA GLN A 92 0.45 -0.87 22.78
C GLN A 92 0.98 0.34 23.55
N ALA A 93 2.19 0.81 23.24
CA ALA A 93 2.77 2.02 23.82
C ALA A 93 2.03 3.31 23.39
N GLN A 94 1.37 3.31 22.22
CA GLN A 94 0.51 4.40 21.78
C GLN A 94 -0.91 4.39 22.38
N GLY A 95 -1.22 3.44 23.27
CA GLY A 95 -2.52 3.35 23.96
C GLY A 95 -3.37 2.14 23.51
N GLY A 96 -2.96 1.43 22.45
CA GLY A 96 -3.62 0.20 22.02
C GLY A 96 -4.98 0.39 21.36
N SER A 97 -5.29 1.61 20.90
CA SER A 97 -6.56 1.94 20.24
C SER A 97 -6.31 2.58 18.87
N PHE A 98 -6.77 1.93 17.80
CA PHE A 98 -6.69 2.48 16.45
C PHE A 98 -7.43 3.82 16.34
N GLU A 99 -8.58 3.96 17.00
CA GLU A 99 -9.37 5.20 17.03
C GLU A 99 -8.60 6.35 17.69
N GLU A 100 -7.98 6.12 18.84
CA GLU A 100 -7.21 7.16 19.54
C GLU A 100 -5.92 7.54 18.79
N ILE A 101 -5.29 6.56 18.13
CA ILE A 101 -4.06 6.81 17.35
C ILE A 101 -4.39 7.59 16.06
N SER A 102 -5.46 7.22 15.35
CA SER A 102 -5.92 7.90 14.13
C SER A 102 -6.45 9.32 14.38
N ALA A 103 -6.84 9.66 15.61
CA ALA A 103 -7.23 11.02 15.96
C ALA A 103 -6.05 12.01 16.04
N ARG A 104 -4.80 11.53 15.99
CA ARG A 104 -3.60 12.35 16.12
C ARG A 104 -3.27 13.10 14.82
N PRO A 105 -2.49 14.19 14.89
CA PRO A 105 -1.99 14.85 13.68
C PRO A 105 -1.18 13.88 12.81
N VAL A 106 -1.52 13.82 11.51
CA VAL A 106 -0.93 12.86 10.56
C VAL A 106 0.60 12.94 10.51
N ASP A 107 1.18 14.14 10.59
CA ASP A 107 2.63 14.33 10.54
C ASP A 107 3.33 13.80 11.80
N GLU A 108 2.72 13.97 12.97
CA GLU A 108 3.24 13.41 14.23
C GLU A 108 3.18 11.88 14.19
N LEU A 109 2.04 11.32 13.78
CA LEU A 109 1.87 9.88 13.65
C LEU A 109 2.88 9.29 12.66
N ARG A 110 3.05 9.92 11.49
CA ARG A 110 4.06 9.53 10.49
C ARG A 110 5.47 9.49 11.07
N GLN A 111 5.87 10.50 11.84
CA GLN A 111 7.19 10.53 12.47
C GLN A 111 7.38 9.38 13.44
N THR A 112 6.35 9.01 14.20
CA THR A 112 6.44 7.86 15.11
C THR A 112 6.57 6.54 14.38
N LEU A 113 5.87 6.37 13.25
CA LEU A 113 5.99 5.17 12.41
C LEU A 113 7.38 5.06 11.77
N LEU A 114 7.91 6.17 11.25
CA LEU A 114 9.26 6.22 10.66
C LEU A 114 10.39 5.98 11.67
N ALA A 115 10.12 6.13 12.96
CA ALA A 115 11.08 5.81 14.01
C ALA A 115 11.19 4.30 14.26
N LEU A 116 10.24 3.49 13.75
CA LEU A 116 10.27 2.04 13.88
C LEU A 116 11.30 1.41 12.95
N ASN A 117 12.10 0.51 13.48
CA ASN A 117 13.14 -0.16 12.73
C ASN A 117 12.54 -0.96 11.56
N GLY A 118 12.96 -0.64 10.34
CA GLY A 118 12.50 -1.32 9.14
C GLY A 118 11.18 -0.80 8.56
N ILE A 119 10.61 0.28 9.10
CA ILE A 119 9.50 1.00 8.48
C ILE A 119 10.06 2.21 7.72
N GLY A 120 9.95 2.16 6.39
CA GLY A 120 10.33 3.27 5.51
C GLY A 120 9.17 4.22 5.20
N PRO A 121 9.41 5.30 4.42
CA PRO A 121 8.39 6.25 3.98
C PRO A 121 7.15 5.60 3.35
N GLU A 122 7.37 4.63 2.47
CA GLU A 122 6.31 3.90 1.78
C GLU A 122 5.42 3.14 2.76
N THR A 123 6.00 2.23 3.55
CA THR A 123 5.26 1.46 4.55
C THR A 123 4.55 2.37 5.56
N ALA A 124 5.19 3.45 6.02
CA ALA A 124 4.56 4.41 6.92
C ALA A 124 3.30 5.06 6.30
N ASP A 125 3.37 5.49 5.04
CA ASP A 125 2.25 6.12 4.37
C ASP A 125 1.14 5.12 3.98
N VAL A 126 1.49 3.86 3.66
CA VAL A 126 0.54 2.75 3.49
C VAL A 126 -0.22 2.51 4.80
N MET A 127 0.47 2.44 5.94
CA MET A 127 -0.18 2.26 7.26
C MET A 127 -1.07 3.46 7.60
N LEU A 128 -0.61 4.69 7.32
CA LEU A 128 -1.45 5.88 7.51
C LEU A 128 -2.74 5.80 6.70
N MET A 129 -2.68 5.34 5.45
CA MET A 129 -3.84 5.24 4.56
C MET A 129 -4.79 4.09 4.93
N TYR A 130 -4.27 2.89 5.09
CA TYR A 130 -5.08 1.69 5.19
C TYR A 130 -5.37 1.27 6.63
N THR A 131 -4.58 1.72 7.61
CA THR A 131 -4.79 1.38 9.02
C THR A 131 -5.34 2.55 9.81
N PHE A 132 -4.83 3.76 9.57
CA PHE A 132 -5.20 4.95 10.34
C PHE A 132 -6.09 5.94 9.59
N ASN A 133 -6.63 5.54 8.44
CA ASN A 133 -7.63 6.31 7.70
C ASN A 133 -7.19 7.74 7.31
N HIS A 134 -5.89 7.99 7.15
CA HIS A 134 -5.34 9.26 6.71
C HIS A 134 -5.03 9.27 5.21
N LYS A 135 -5.43 10.33 4.51
CA LYS A 135 -5.08 10.51 3.10
C LYS A 135 -3.58 10.81 2.96
N THR A 136 -2.83 9.84 2.44
CA THR A 136 -1.42 9.97 2.06
C THR A 136 -1.24 9.58 0.60
N PHE A 137 -0.15 10.00 -0.04
CA PHE A 137 0.16 9.54 -1.39
C PHE A 137 1.28 8.53 -1.28
N VAL A 138 1.00 7.27 -1.62
CA VAL A 138 2.02 6.22 -1.61
C VAL A 138 2.81 6.32 -2.92
N ALA A 139 3.98 6.98 -2.83
CA ALA A 139 4.85 7.24 -3.97
C ALA A 139 5.83 6.08 -4.23
N ASP A 140 5.30 4.86 -4.29
CA ASP A 140 6.06 3.63 -4.52
C ASP A 140 6.79 3.63 -5.89
N GLU A 141 7.50 2.54 -6.18
CA GLU A 141 8.23 2.44 -7.45
C GLU A 141 7.31 2.45 -8.68
N TYR A 142 6.07 1.94 -8.57
CA TYR A 142 5.10 1.98 -9.66
C TYR A 142 4.66 3.41 -9.97
N ALA A 143 4.31 4.20 -8.95
CA ALA A 143 3.97 5.61 -9.06
C ALA A 143 5.14 6.41 -9.63
N LEU A 144 6.34 6.21 -9.09
CA LEU A 144 7.56 6.88 -9.55
C LEU A 144 7.82 6.63 -11.03
N ARG A 145 7.72 5.38 -11.49
CA ARG A 145 7.92 5.04 -12.90
C ARG A 145 6.83 5.63 -13.80
N LEU A 146 5.56 5.48 -13.40
CA LEU A 146 4.41 5.95 -14.17
C LEU A 146 4.47 7.46 -14.40
N PHE A 147 4.50 8.24 -13.33
CA PHE A 147 4.40 9.70 -13.44
C PHE A 147 5.68 10.35 -14.00
N ASN A 148 6.86 9.76 -13.79
CA ASN A 148 8.07 10.20 -14.49
C ASN A 148 7.96 9.98 -16.00
N ARG A 149 7.47 8.82 -16.43
CA ARG A 149 7.29 8.50 -17.85
C ARG A 149 6.24 9.39 -18.53
N LEU A 150 5.15 9.70 -17.83
CA LEU A 150 4.12 10.61 -18.29
C LEU A 150 4.54 12.09 -18.28
N GLY A 151 5.74 12.41 -17.80
CA GLY A 151 6.31 13.77 -17.87
C GLY A 151 5.92 14.69 -16.71
N PHE A 152 5.37 14.16 -15.61
CA PHE A 152 5.10 14.93 -14.39
C PHE A 152 6.36 15.17 -13.53
N GLY A 153 7.42 14.40 -13.80
CA GLY A 153 8.70 14.50 -13.11
C GLY A 153 9.67 15.56 -13.68
N PRO A 154 10.97 15.50 -13.31
CA PRO A 154 11.65 14.33 -12.75
C PRO A 154 11.53 14.23 -11.21
N TYR A 155 10.81 13.22 -10.73
CA TYR A 155 10.82 12.81 -9.33
C TYR A 155 12.02 11.91 -9.08
N LYS A 156 12.92 12.35 -8.20
CA LYS A 156 14.17 11.63 -7.85
C LYS A 156 14.05 10.78 -6.58
N GLY A 157 12.83 10.41 -6.21
CA GLY A 157 12.54 9.61 -5.03
C GLY A 157 11.15 9.88 -4.48
N TYR A 158 10.85 9.15 -3.42
CA TYR A 158 9.53 9.07 -2.79
C TYR A 158 9.00 10.44 -2.31
N GLU A 159 9.78 11.15 -1.48
CA GLU A 159 9.28 12.33 -0.78
C GLU A 159 8.93 13.51 -1.71
N PRO A 160 9.71 13.85 -2.77
CA PRO A 160 9.30 14.87 -3.74
C PRO A 160 7.95 14.58 -4.41
N MET A 161 7.69 13.32 -4.79
CA MET A 161 6.41 12.95 -5.41
C MET A 161 5.28 12.96 -4.38
N ARG A 162 5.50 12.40 -3.18
CA ARG A 162 4.52 12.44 -2.09
C ARG A 162 4.05 13.86 -1.80
N GLN A 163 4.99 14.81 -1.74
CA GLN A 163 4.69 16.23 -1.47
C GLN A 163 3.93 16.87 -2.63
N ASP A 164 4.34 16.59 -3.87
CA ASP A 164 3.69 17.15 -5.06
C ASP A 164 2.22 16.73 -5.17
N PHE A 165 1.87 15.50 -4.79
CA PHE A 165 0.50 14.97 -4.88
C PHE A 165 -0.43 15.36 -3.70
N GLN A 166 0.04 16.17 -2.74
CA GLN A 166 -0.80 16.56 -1.60
C GLN A 166 -2.03 17.39 -2.00
N ASP A 167 -1.91 18.25 -3.01
CA ASP A 167 -3.03 19.05 -3.50
C ASP A 167 -4.08 18.21 -4.24
N VAL A 168 -3.63 17.21 -5.02
CA VAL A 168 -4.50 16.19 -5.62
C VAL A 168 -5.29 15.45 -4.53
N LEU A 169 -4.60 14.98 -3.48
CA LEU A 169 -5.24 14.30 -2.35
C LEU A 169 -6.17 15.18 -1.52
N ALA A 170 -5.90 16.49 -1.42
CA ALA A 170 -6.78 17.42 -0.72
C ALA A 170 -8.20 17.43 -1.33
N THR A 171 -8.31 17.19 -2.64
CA THR A 171 -9.59 17.14 -3.37
C THR A 171 -10.29 15.79 -3.33
N ALA A 172 -9.60 14.73 -2.90
CA ALA A 172 -10.10 13.35 -2.92
C ALA A 172 -10.76 12.94 -1.60
N THR A 173 -11.66 11.95 -1.66
CA THR A 173 -12.05 11.16 -0.47
C THR A 173 -10.95 10.15 -0.12
N LEU A 174 -10.97 9.60 1.09
CA LEU A 174 -10.05 8.51 1.48
C LEU A 174 -10.22 7.29 0.57
N ASP A 175 -11.47 6.95 0.27
CA ASP A 175 -11.83 5.86 -0.63
C ASP A 175 -11.19 6.04 -2.02
N GLN A 176 -11.28 7.24 -2.60
CA GLN A 176 -10.63 7.55 -3.87
C GLN A 176 -9.11 7.42 -3.79
N ALA A 177 -8.48 7.91 -2.71
CA ALA A 177 -7.04 7.79 -2.52
C ALA A 177 -6.56 6.33 -2.44
N ARG A 178 -7.31 5.47 -1.73
CA ARG A 178 -7.05 4.03 -1.64
C ARG A 178 -7.17 3.34 -3.00
N GLU A 179 -8.22 3.66 -3.75
CA GLU A 179 -8.40 3.12 -5.10
C GLU A 179 -7.27 3.58 -6.03
N TRP A 180 -6.90 4.85 -6.00
CA TRP A 180 -5.80 5.37 -6.83
C TRP A 180 -4.47 4.69 -6.55
N HIS A 181 -4.13 4.45 -5.28
CA HIS A 181 -2.94 3.68 -4.95
C HIS A 181 -2.99 2.27 -5.54
N ALA A 182 -4.08 1.54 -5.33
CA ALA A 182 -4.26 0.18 -5.86
C ALA A 182 -4.16 0.14 -7.39
N LEU A 183 -4.77 1.11 -8.06
CA LEU A 183 -4.79 1.24 -9.50
C LEU A 183 -3.41 1.52 -10.10
N ILE A 184 -2.57 2.30 -9.42
CA ILE A 184 -1.18 2.55 -9.84
C ILE A 184 -0.36 1.27 -9.80
N ASP A 185 -0.48 0.49 -8.73
CA ASP A 185 0.20 -0.79 -8.57
C ASP A 185 -0.26 -1.81 -9.63
N GLU A 186 -1.58 -1.96 -9.82
CA GLU A 186 -2.17 -2.83 -10.83
C GLU A 186 -1.70 -2.47 -12.24
N HIS A 187 -1.73 -1.19 -12.59
CA HIS A 187 -1.19 -0.73 -13.87
C HIS A 187 0.30 -1.03 -13.99
N GLY A 188 1.05 -0.77 -12.92
CA GLY A 188 2.48 -0.99 -12.83
C GLY A 188 2.91 -2.44 -13.08
N LYS A 189 2.14 -3.43 -12.59
CA LYS A 189 2.38 -4.87 -12.80
C LYS A 189 2.30 -5.27 -14.28
N THR A 190 1.49 -4.58 -15.09
CA THR A 190 1.36 -4.89 -16.53
C THR A 190 2.62 -4.55 -17.34
N GLN A 191 3.38 -3.55 -16.88
CA GLN A 191 4.50 -2.95 -17.62
C GLN A 191 5.75 -3.82 -17.66
N VAL A 192 5.88 -4.79 -16.74
CA VAL A 192 7.03 -5.71 -16.68
C VAL A 192 6.96 -6.76 -17.79
N ARG A 193 5.76 -7.02 -18.34
CA ARG A 193 5.55 -8.07 -19.34
C ARG A 193 5.76 -7.57 -20.77
N HIS A 194 5.41 -6.31 -21.10
CA HIS A 194 5.68 -5.68 -22.40
C HIS A 194 5.82 -4.14 -22.28
N ALA A 195 6.70 -3.53 -23.07
CA ALA A 195 6.77 -2.07 -23.15
C ALA A 195 5.46 -1.53 -23.77
N TYR A 196 4.77 -0.67 -23.03
CA TYR A 196 3.45 -0.16 -23.39
C TYR A 196 3.44 1.38 -23.34
N ASP A 197 2.67 2.00 -24.23
CA ASP A 197 2.49 3.46 -24.32
C ASP A 197 1.31 3.92 -23.43
N ASP A 198 1.64 4.45 -22.25
CA ASP A 198 0.65 4.98 -21.30
C ASP A 198 0.12 6.37 -21.66
N SER A 199 0.51 6.95 -22.81
CA SER A 199 0.11 8.32 -23.18
C SER A 199 -1.40 8.50 -23.28
N PHE A 200 -2.15 7.41 -23.48
CA PHE A 200 -3.62 7.41 -23.44
C PHE A 200 -4.16 7.92 -22.09
N LEU A 201 -3.45 7.70 -20.98
CA LEU A 201 -3.86 8.19 -19.65
C LEU A 201 -3.87 9.72 -19.54
N LEU A 202 -3.19 10.44 -20.44
CA LEU A 202 -3.16 11.91 -20.45
C LEU A 202 -4.39 12.52 -21.11
N GLN A 203 -5.15 11.75 -21.89
CA GLN A 203 -6.30 12.26 -22.63
C GLN A 203 -7.53 12.26 -21.70
N PRO A 204 -8.29 13.36 -21.60
CA PRO A 204 -9.53 13.35 -20.83
C PRO A 204 -10.63 12.54 -21.54
N ASN A 205 -11.44 11.80 -20.78
CA ASN A 205 -12.63 11.09 -21.27
C ASN A 205 -12.36 10.00 -22.33
N VAL A 206 -11.29 9.22 -22.16
CA VAL A 206 -10.98 8.09 -23.05
C VAL A 206 -12.04 7.01 -22.88
N SER A 207 -12.66 6.57 -23.98
CA SER A 207 -13.61 5.44 -23.96
C SER A 207 -12.88 4.13 -23.72
N ALA A 208 -13.48 3.23 -22.95
CA ALA A 208 -12.92 1.89 -22.68
C ALA A 208 -12.56 1.13 -23.96
N ASP A 209 -13.32 1.33 -25.04
CA ASP A 209 -13.10 0.68 -26.34
C ASP A 209 -11.83 1.14 -27.07
N THR A 210 -11.19 2.20 -26.59
CA THR A 210 -9.96 2.77 -27.17
C THR A 210 -8.71 2.37 -26.41
N TRP A 211 -8.84 1.56 -25.36
CA TRP A 211 -7.70 1.08 -24.61
C TRP A 211 -6.97 -0.04 -25.35
N PRO A 212 -5.64 -0.01 -25.35
CA PRO A 212 -4.86 -1.05 -26.00
C PRO A 212 -5.14 -2.43 -25.37
N PRO A 213 -5.25 -3.51 -26.18
CA PRO A 213 -5.60 -4.85 -25.73
C PRO A 213 -4.67 -5.44 -24.67
N GLU A 214 -3.44 -4.94 -24.57
CA GLU A 214 -2.40 -5.41 -23.66
C GLU A 214 -2.62 -4.95 -22.21
N ALA A 215 -3.53 -4.01 -21.97
CA ALA A 215 -3.88 -3.51 -20.64
C ALA A 215 -4.98 -4.32 -19.94
N VAL A 216 -5.31 -5.53 -20.41
CA VAL A 216 -6.34 -6.37 -19.79
C VAL A 216 -5.79 -7.04 -18.53
N GLN A 217 -6.49 -6.82 -17.39
CA GLN A 217 -6.22 -7.50 -16.12
C GLN A 217 -6.27 -9.02 -16.35
N LYS A 218 -5.24 -9.73 -15.89
CA LYS A 218 -5.36 -11.17 -15.67
C LYS A 218 -5.89 -11.35 -14.26
N ASP A 219 -6.87 -12.25 -14.09
CA ASP A 219 -7.31 -12.74 -12.78
C ASP A 219 -6.11 -13.32 -12.02
N GLU A 220 -5.36 -12.48 -11.32
CA GLU A 220 -4.56 -12.90 -10.18
C GLU A 220 -5.50 -12.77 -8.98
N THR A 221 -5.89 -13.91 -8.43
CA THR A 221 -6.99 -14.11 -7.48
C THR A 221 -6.80 -13.44 -6.11
N ASP A 222 -5.72 -12.71 -5.89
CA ASP A 222 -5.33 -12.33 -4.55
C ASP A 222 -5.17 -10.80 -4.57
N GLY A 223 -6.22 -10.09 -4.15
CA GLY A 223 -6.33 -8.63 -4.09
C GLY A 223 -5.37 -7.96 -3.10
N LEU A 224 -4.09 -8.32 -3.18
CA LEU A 224 -3.00 -7.86 -2.36
C LEU A 224 -1.96 -7.14 -3.25
N PRO A 225 -1.44 -5.97 -2.83
CA PRO A 225 -0.38 -5.25 -3.54
C PRO A 225 0.89 -6.07 -3.67
N ALA A 226 1.75 -5.71 -4.62
CA ALA A 226 3.07 -6.33 -4.74
C ALA A 226 4.16 -5.35 -4.29
N GLU A 227 4.79 -5.61 -3.13
CA GLU A 227 5.98 -4.86 -2.64
C GLU A 227 7.31 -5.56 -2.97
#